data_AF-A0A1V4U042-F1
#
_entry.id   AF-A0A1V4U042-F1
#
_cell.length_a   1.000
_cell.length_b   1.000
_cell.length_c   1.000
_cell.angle_alpha   90.00
_cell.angle_beta   90.00
_cell.angle_gamma   90.00
#
_symmetry.space_group_name_H-M   'P 1'
#
loop_
_entity.id
_entity.type
_entity.pdbx_description
1 polymer ?
#
loop_
_entity_poly.entity_id
_entity_poly.type
_entity_poly.pdbx_seq_one_letter_code
_entity_poly.pdbx_strand_id
1 'polypeptide(L)' 'MTVTVEILRPTPSIYREDGHPIEPIVGRKYELDDETAARLIRNRFARAVDE' A
#
# COMPACT_ATOMS: atom_id res chain seq x y z
N MET A 1 7.16 -5.64 9.94
CA MET A 1 7.66 -6.28 8.70
C MET A 1 6.96 -5.55 7.57
N THR A 2 7.73 -4.93 6.68
CA THR A 2 7.19 -4.11 5.59
C THR A 2 7.01 -4.97 4.35
N VAL A 3 6.01 -4.62 3.54
CA VAL A 3 5.67 -5.27 2.28
C VAL A 3 5.61 -4.20 1.21
N THR A 4 6.34 -4.41 0.11
CA THR A 4 6.25 -3.54 -1.05
C THR A 4 4.98 -3.89 -1.84
N VAL A 5 4.11 -2.89 -2.05
CA VAL A 5 2.89 -3.04 -2.83
C VAL A 5 2.82 -2.01 -3.95
N GLU A 6 2.32 -2.42 -5.10
CA GLU A 6 1.98 -1.52 -6.21
C GLU A 6 0.49 -1.16 -6.13
N ILE A 7 0.18 0.14 -6.12
CA ILE A 7 -1.21 0.62 -6.11
C ILE A 7 -1.81 0.44 -7.50
N LEU A 8 -2.90 -0.32 -7.62
CA LEU A 8 -3.58 -0.59 -8.89
C LEU A 8 -4.78 0.33 -9.13
N ARG A 9 -5.34 0.92 -8.06
CA ARG A 9 -6.58 1.71 -8.10
C ARG A 9 -6.53 2.85 -7.08
N PRO A 10 -7.34 3.90 -7.24
CA PRO A 10 -7.48 4.92 -6.20
C PRO A 10 -7.88 4.26 -4.88
N THR A 11 -7.09 4.49 -3.83
CA THR A 11 -7.32 3.92 -2.50
C THR A 11 -7.69 5.04 -1.54
N PRO A 12 -8.38 4.72 -0.42
CA PRO A 12 -8.48 5.68 0.69
C PRO A 12 -7.08 6.02 1.22
N SER A 13 -6.98 7.12 1.99
CA SER A 13 -5.72 7.56 2.60
C SER A 13 -5.05 6.41 3.34
N ILE A 14 -3.80 6.16 2.99
CA ILE A 14 -2.94 5.18 3.65
C ILE A 14 -1.91 5.95 4.48
N TYR A 15 -1.50 5.35 5.60
CA TYR A 15 -0.56 5.95 6.53
C TYR A 15 0.68 5.08 6.57
N ARG A 16 1.84 5.73 6.67
CA ARG A 16 3.12 5.06 6.93
C ARG A 16 3.19 4.65 8.41
N GLU A 17 4.15 3.79 8.77
CA GLU A 17 4.41 3.41 10.18
C GLU A 17 4.53 4.63 11.11
N ASP A 18 5.14 5.71 10.62
CA ASP A 18 5.35 6.96 11.36
C ASP A 18 4.07 7.83 11.49
N GLY A 19 2.90 7.32 11.06
CA GLY A 19 1.62 8.04 11.11
C GLY A 19 1.45 9.12 10.04
N HIS A 20 2.45 9.33 9.17
CA HIS A 20 2.36 10.27 8.08
C HIS A 20 1.42 9.78 6.97
N PRO A 21 0.47 10.61 6.51
CA PRO A 21 -0.38 10.27 5.39
C PRO A 21 0.45 10.18 4.11
N ILE A 22 0.15 9.19 3.28
CA ILE A 22 0.73 9.01 1.97
C ILE A 22 -0.38 9.25 0.95
N GLU A 23 -0.07 10.02 -0.08
CA GLU A 23 -0.94 10.13 -1.24
C GLU A 23 -0.72 8.91 -2.16
N PRO A 24 -1.70 8.00 -2.28
CA PRO A 24 -1.54 6.79 -3.08
C PRO A 24 -1.68 7.15 -4.57
N ILE A 25 -0.58 7.03 -5.30
CA ILE A 25 -0.53 7.23 -6.74
C ILE A 25 -0.65 5.86 -7.42
N VAL A 26 -1.63 5.73 -8.32
CA VAL A 26 -1.83 4.51 -9.11
C VAL A 26 -0.61 4.23 -9.99
N GLY A 27 -0.16 2.98 -10.02
CA GLY A 27 1.04 2.53 -10.72
C GLY A 27 2.35 2.77 -9.95
N ARG A 28 2.29 3.35 -8.74
CA ARG A 28 3.46 3.54 -7.88
C ARG A 28 3.57 2.44 -6.83
N LYS A 29 4.81 2.12 -6.47
CA LYS A 29 5.17 1.19 -5.40
C LYS A 29 5.35 1.93 -4.09
N TYR A 30 4.89 1.31 -3.01
CA TYR A 30 5.02 1.81 -1.64
C TYR A 30 5.39 0.67 -0.71
N GLU A 31 6.33 0.92 0.18
CA GLU A 31 6.56 0.07 1.36
C GLU A 31 5.54 0.43 2.43
N LEU A 32 4.75 -0.56 2.84
CA LEU A 32 3.72 -0.42 3.85
C LEU A 32 3.86 -1.55 4.88
N ASP A 33 3.30 -1.35 6.07
CA ASP A 33 3.11 -2.42 7.03
C ASP A 33 2.32 -3.59 6.45
N ASP A 34 2.62 -4.79 6.96
CA ASP A 34 1.89 -6.00 6.64
C ASP A 34 0.35 -5.83 6.79
N GLU A 35 -0.11 -5.18 7.87
CA GLU A 35 -1.55 -4.96 8.09
C GLU A 35 -2.17 -4.09 6.98
N THR A 36 -1.52 -2.97 6.65
CA THR A 36 -2.00 -2.03 5.64
C THR A 36 -1.92 -2.66 4.24
N ALA A 37 -0.81 -3.31 3.93
CA ALA A 37 -0.60 -4.03 2.68
C ALA A 37 -1.65 -5.13 2.49
N ALA A 38 -1.86 -5.99 3.49
CA ALA A 38 -2.86 -7.05 3.48
C ALA A 38 -4.27 -6.48 3.26
N ARG A 39 -4.61 -5.36 3.90
CA ARG A 39 -5.90 -4.69 3.70
C ARG A 39 -6.07 -4.22 2.26
N LEU A 40 -5.06 -3.59 1.67
CA LEU A 40 -5.12 -3.09 0.28
C LEU A 40 -5.18 -4.25 -0.73
N ILE A 41 -4.41 -5.31 -0.51
CA ILE A 41 -4.38 -6.50 -1.37
C ILE A 41 -5.73 -7.24 -1.30
N ARG A 42 -6.27 -7.46 -0.09
CA ARG A 42 -7.56 -8.13 0.11
C ARG A 42 -8.70 -7.40 -0.60
N ASN A 43 -8.67 -6.07 -0.63
CA ASN A 43 -9.67 -5.23 -1.29
C ASN A 43 -9.36 -4.95 -2.78
N ARG A 44 -8.31 -5.57 -3.34
CA ARG A 44 -7.89 -5.41 -4.75
C ARG A 44 -7.51 -3.96 -5.13
N PHE A 45 -7.07 -3.20 -4.14
CA PHE A 45 -6.55 -1.83 -4.34
C PHE A 45 -5.07 -1.83 -4.72
N ALA A 46 -4.32 -2.80 -4.22
CA ALA A 46 -2.89 -2.95 -4.47
C ALA A 46 -2.52 -4.42 -4.73
N ARG A 47 -1.31 -4.66 -5.20
CA ARG A 47 -0.72 -6.00 -5.35
C ARG A 47 0.64 -6.04 -4.67
N ALA A 48 0.94 -7.11 -3.95
CA ALA A 48 2.30 -7.38 -3.47
C ALA A 48 3.25 -7.48 -4.67
N VAL A 49 4.38 -6.80 -4.57
CA VAL A 49 5.50 -6.94 -5.49
C VAL A 49 6.66 -7.48 -4.68
N ASP A 50 7.00 -8.73 -4.95
CA ASP A 50 8.24 -9.36 -4.50
C ASP A 50 9.37 -8.67 -5.27
N GLU A 51 10.39 -8.16 -4.57
CA GLU A 51 11.57 -7.55 -5.19
C GLU A 51 12.66 -8.60 -5.42
#